data_AF-A0A9X8VKN7-F1
#
_entry.id   AF-A0A9X8VKN7-F1
#
_cell.length_a   1.000
_cell.length_b   1.000
_cell.length_c   1.000
_cell.angle_alpha   90.00
_cell.angle_beta   90.00
_cell.angle_gamma   90.00
#
_symmetry.space_group_name_H-M   'P 1'
#
loop_
_entity.id
_entity.type
_entity.pdbx_description
1 polymer ?
#
loop_
_entity_poly.entity_id
_entity_poly.type
_entity_poly.pdbx_seq_one_letter_code
_entity_poly.pdbx_strand_id
1 'polypeptide(L)' 'MLTQEMTQKLNEQLNLEFYSANLYLQMSAWCSDKGFEGAAAFLKEHSQEEMQHMQRLFDYL' A
#
# COMPACT_ATOMS: atom_id res chain seq x y z
N MET A 1 2.26 18.19 19.76
CA MET A 1 1.39 17.99 18.59
C MET A 1 2.17 18.31 17.34
N LEU A 2 1.93 17.58 16.26
CA LEU A 2 2.54 17.85 14.96
C LEU A 2 2.07 19.21 14.42
N THR A 3 2.88 19.83 13.56
CA THR A 3 2.44 21.01 12.80
C THR A 3 1.34 20.61 11.82
N GLN A 4 0.54 21.59 11.40
CA GLN A 4 -0.50 21.36 10.40
C GLN A 4 0.10 20.86 9.07
N GLU A 5 1.25 21.41 8.67
CA GLU A 5 1.98 20.98 7.47
C GLU A 5 2.40 19.51 7.54
N MET A 6 2.99 19.07 8.67
CA MET A 6 3.38 17.67 8.85
C MET A 6 2.18 16.73 8.86
N THR A 7 1.09 17.13 9.53
CA THR A 7 -0.16 16.36 9.57
C THR A 7 -0.75 16.20 8.17
N GLN A 8 -0.72 17.25 7.35
CA GLN A 8 -1.18 17.19 5.97
C GLN A 8 -0.32 16.21 5.14
N LYS A 9 1.01 16.29 5.25
CA LYS A 9 1.92 15.40 4.52
C LYS A 9 1.76 13.92 4.89
N LEU A 10 1.52 13.63 6.17
CA LEU A 10 1.27 12.26 6.64
C LEU A 10 -0.07 11.73 6.13
N ASN A 11 -1.12 12.57 6.07
CA ASN A 11 -2.39 12.19 5.45
C ASN A 11 -2.27 11.98 3.93
N GLU A 12 -1.45 12.78 3.23
CA GLU A 12 -1.11 12.54 1.83
C GLU A 12 -0.41 11.19 1.68
N GLN A 13 0.55 10.87 2.56
CA GLN A 13 1.26 9.59 2.54
C GLN A 13 0.34 8.40 2.80
N LEU A 14 -0.61 8.50 3.76
CA LEU A 14 -1.61 7.46 4.00
C LEU A 14 -2.38 7.07 2.74
N ASN A 15 -2.80 8.07 1.95
CA ASN A 15 -3.49 7.83 0.69
C ASN A 15 -2.58 7.17 -0.37
N LEU A 16 -1.29 7.52 -0.39
CA LEU A 16 -0.32 6.89 -1.28
C LEU A 16 -0.13 5.41 -0.93
N GLU A 17 -0.04 5.04 0.35
CA GLU A 17 0.09 3.63 0.75
C GLU A 17 -1.16 2.82 0.39
N PHE A 18 -2.37 3.38 0.59
CA PHE A 18 -3.60 2.74 0.13
C PHE A 18 -3.65 2.56 -1.40
N TYR A 19 -3.19 3.57 -2.14
CA TYR A 19 -3.12 3.48 -3.59
C TYR A 19 -2.12 2.39 -4.03
N SER A 20 -0.94 2.35 -3.42
CA SER A 20 0.09 1.33 -3.68
C SER A 20 -0.42 -0.08 -3.37
N ALA A 21 -1.11 -0.27 -2.24
CA ALA A 21 -1.72 -1.55 -1.88
C ALA A 21 -2.69 -2.04 -2.97
N ASN A 22 -3.58 -1.17 -3.45
CA ASN A 22 -4.52 -1.50 -4.52
C ASN A 22 -3.81 -1.76 -5.85
N LEU A 23 -2.78 -0.98 -6.17
CA LEU A 23 -1.99 -1.15 -7.39
C LEU A 23 -1.31 -2.53 -7.41
N TYR A 24 -0.63 -2.93 -6.33
CA TYR A 24 0.00 -4.25 -6.25
C TYR A 24 -1.00 -5.39 -6.26
N LEU A 25 -2.17 -5.22 -5.64
CA LEU A 25 -3.23 -6.22 -5.71
C LEU A 25 -3.73 -6.41 -7.16
N GLN A 26 -3.89 -5.32 -7.89
CA GLN A 26 -4.31 -5.37 -9.30
C GLN A 26 -3.23 -5.99 -10.19
N MET A 27 -1.94 -5.68 -9.94
CA MET A 27 -0.82 -6.30 -10.64
C MET A 27 -0.74 -7.80 -10.32
N SER A 28 -0.99 -8.21 -9.08
CA SER A 28 -1.09 -9.61 -8.68
C SER A 28 -2.18 -10.35 -9.47
N ALA A 29 -3.37 -9.75 -9.58
CA ALA A 29 -4.47 -10.31 -10.37
C ALA A 29 -4.09 -10.45 -11.86
N TRP A 30 -3.41 -9.45 -12.43
CA TRP A 30 -2.90 -9.52 -13.80
C TRP A 30 -1.86 -10.63 -13.98
N CYS A 31 -0.91 -10.77 -13.05
CA CYS A 31 0.09 -11.84 -13.08
C CYS A 31 -0.58 -13.23 -13.01
N SER A 32 -1.61 -13.38 -12.18
CA SER A 32 -2.39 -14.62 -12.09
C SER A 32 -3.08 -14.95 -13.42
N ASP A 33 -3.68 -13.96 -14.10
CA ASP A 33 -4.30 -14.13 -15.43
C ASP A 33 -3.29 -14.56 -16.50
N LYS A 34 -2.02 -14.13 -16.38
CA LYS A 34 -0.93 -14.50 -17.30
C LYS A 34 -0.19 -15.79 -16.93
N GLY A 35 -0.57 -16.48 -15.85
CA GLY A 35 0.11 -17.69 -15.38
C GLY A 35 1.45 -17.43 -14.69
N PHE A 36 1.75 -16.19 -14.29
CA PHE A 36 2.96 -15.83 -13.53
C PHE A 36 2.72 -15.99 -12.02
N GLU A 37 2.46 -17.22 -11.57
CA GLU A 37 2.00 -17.51 -10.21
C GLU A 37 2.95 -16.99 -9.10
N GLY A 38 4.27 -17.12 -9.29
CA GLY A 38 5.25 -16.61 -8.33
C GLY A 38 5.23 -15.08 -8.18
N ALA A 39 5.10 -14.36 -9.30
CA ALA A 39 4.97 -12.90 -9.29
C ALA A 39 3.63 -12.47 -8.70
N ALA A 40 2.55 -13.20 -8.98
CA ALA A 40 1.24 -12.95 -8.40
C ALA A 40 1.27 -13.07 -6.87
N ALA A 41 1.88 -14.13 -6.34
CA ALA A 41 2.03 -14.33 -4.89
C ALA A 41 2.85 -13.20 -4.25
N PHE A 42 4.01 -12.88 -4.83
CA PHE A 42 4.87 -11.78 -4.36
C PHE A 42 4.14 -10.44 -4.29
N LEU A 43 3.43 -10.05 -5.37
CA LEU A 43 2.71 -8.78 -5.41
C LEU A 43 1.51 -8.75 -4.46
N LYS A 44 0.88 -9.90 -4.19
CA LYS A 44 -0.19 -9.99 -3.20
C LYS A 44 0.33 -9.80 -1.78
N GLU A 45 1.49 -10.36 -1.46
CA GLU A 45 2.17 -10.14 -0.18
C GLU A 45 2.58 -8.67 -0.02
N HIS A 46 3.18 -8.07 -1.05
CA HIS A 46 3.55 -6.65 -1.04
C HIS A 46 2.34 -5.72 -0.89
N SER A 47 1.21 -6.04 -1.51
CA SER A 47 -0.05 -5.31 -1.26
C SER A 47 -0.44 -5.28 0.22
N GLN A 48 -0.21 -6.39 0.95
CA GLN A 48 -0.46 -6.46 2.39
C GLN A 48 0.58 -5.67 3.20
N GLU A 49 1.84 -5.62 2.77
CA GLU A 49 2.87 -4.79 3.40
C GLU A 49 2.53 -3.30 3.30
N GLU A 50 2.05 -2.82 2.15
CA GLU A 50 1.64 -1.41 2.01
C GLU A 50 0.44 -1.06 2.91
N MET A 51 -0.48 -2.01 3.13
CA MET A 51 -1.54 -1.83 4.12
C MET A 51 -0.99 -1.71 5.56
N GLN A 52 0.10 -2.40 5.88
CA GLN A 52 0.78 -2.26 7.17
C GLN A 52 1.52 -0.92 7.27
N HIS A 53 2.13 -0.42 6.18
CA HIS A 53 2.75 0.90 6.13
C HIS A 53 1.72 1.99 6.43
N MET A 54 0.58 1.92 5.75
CA MET A 54 -0.57 2.78 5.99
C MET A 54 -1.00 2.73 7.46
N GLN A 55 -1.23 1.53 8.02
CA GLN A 55 -1.69 1.39 9.40
C GLN A 55 -0.71 2.02 10.42
N ARG A 56 0.61 1.87 10.20
CA ARG A 56 1.62 2.49 11.07
C ARG A 56 1.54 4.02 11.06
N LEU A 57 1.31 4.63 9.89
CA LEU A 57 1.15 6.07 9.79
C LEU A 57 -0.17 6.53 10.43
N PHE A 58 -1.22 5.73 10.31
CA PHE A 58 -2.53 6.01 10.91
C PHE A 58 -2.46 5.96 12.44
N ASP A 59 -1.80 4.94 13.00
CA ASP A 59 -1.64 4.78 14.45
C ASP A 59 -0.74 5.86 15.08
N TYR A 60 0.17 6.44 14.29
CA TYR A 60 1.05 7.52 14.73
C TYR A 60 0.37 8.88 14.78
N LEU A 61 -0.59 9.13 13.87
CA LEU A 61 -1.35 10.38 13.75
C LEU A 61 -2.39 10.53 14.87
#